data_AF-A0A2G1X8M0-F1
#
_entry.id   AF-A0A2G1X8M0-F1
#
_cell.length_a   1.000
_cell.length_b   1.000
_cell.length_c   1.000
_cell.angle_alpha   90.00
_cell.angle_beta   90.00
_cell.angle_gamma   90.00
#
_symmetry.space_group_name_H-M   'P 1'
#
loop_
_entity.id
_entity.type
_entity.pdbx_description
1 polymer ?
#
loop_
_entity_poly.entity_id
_entity_poly.type
_entity_poly.pdbx_seq_one_letter_code
_entity_poly.pdbx_strand_id
1 'polypeptide(L)'
;SADGDDLVDLLDLGYGSCKLVLAAPEDGDVAAVEDLAGRTVATEFPNVTRDYLDRVGVDADVVTVTGATELTPHVDMADAIVDITSTGTTLKVNRLAVIDDVLDSSVRLFARPDVVDDPKVEQVLTAFESVLAADGRRYLMMNAPKDRLDDVKDVIPGLGGPTVMDVEADENGNGMVAVHAVVDERDVFETISELRSVGATGILVTEIERLVE
;
A
#
# COMPACT_ATOMS: atom_id res chain seq x y z
N SER A 1 0.43 -10.16 -28.33
CA SER A 1 1.53 -9.31 -27.86
C SER A 1 0.97 -7.94 -27.56
N ALA A 2 0.69 -7.66 -26.29
CA ALA A 2 0.82 -6.29 -25.82
C ALA A 2 2.27 -6.22 -25.35
N ASP A 3 3.16 -5.77 -26.21
CA ASP A 3 4.47 -5.30 -25.75
C ASP A 3 4.18 -4.13 -24.78
N GLY A 4 4.73 -4.20 -23.58
CA GLY A 4 4.38 -3.32 -22.45
C GLY A 4 4.76 -1.85 -22.61
N ASP A 5 5.16 -1.41 -23.80
CA ASP A 5 5.75 -0.09 -24.04
C ASP A 5 4.73 1.04 -24.16
N ASP A 6 3.44 0.74 -24.27
CA ASP A 6 2.38 1.75 -24.40
C ASP A 6 1.22 1.46 -23.43
N LEU A 7 1.48 1.48 -22.11
CA LEU A 7 0.43 1.52 -21.09
C LEU A 7 0.51 2.83 -20.31
N VAL A 8 -0.65 3.41 -20.03
CA VAL A 8 -0.76 4.59 -19.16
C VAL A 8 -1.01 4.10 -17.73
N ASP A 9 -0.11 4.44 -16.82
CA ASP A 9 -0.30 4.24 -15.38
C ASP A 9 -1.35 5.23 -14.86
N LEU A 10 -2.48 4.72 -14.40
CA LEU A 10 -3.60 5.53 -13.95
C LEU A 10 -3.61 5.72 -12.44
N LEU A 11 -3.30 4.67 -11.68
CA LEU A 11 -3.47 4.69 -10.22
C LEU A 11 -2.62 3.63 -9.53
N ASP A 12 -1.87 4.04 -8.51
CA ASP A 12 -1.28 3.13 -7.54
C ASP A 12 -2.35 2.69 -6.53
N LEU A 13 -2.57 1.38 -6.38
CA LEU A 13 -3.57 0.89 -5.43
C LEU A 13 -3.04 0.81 -3.99
N GLY A 14 -1.74 1.02 -3.77
CA GLY A 14 -1.15 1.09 -2.43
C GLY A 14 -1.10 -0.25 -1.68
N TYR A 15 -1.36 -1.38 -2.35
CA TYR A 15 -1.26 -2.72 -1.77
C TYR A 15 -0.47 -3.70 -2.66
N GLY A 16 -0.19 -4.88 -2.09
CA GLY A 16 0.57 -5.92 -2.78
C GLY A 16 2.03 -5.56 -3.00
N SER A 17 2.58 -4.69 -2.15
CA SER A 17 3.99 -4.32 -2.20
C SER A 17 4.88 -5.55 -2.04
N CYS A 18 5.75 -5.78 -3.02
CA CYS A 18 6.79 -6.78 -2.95
C CYS A 18 8.05 -6.25 -3.64
N LYS A 19 9.17 -6.93 -3.38
CA LYS A 19 10.43 -6.64 -4.04
C LYS A 19 10.84 -7.84 -4.85
N LEU A 20 11.38 -7.60 -6.02
CA LEU A 20 12.22 -8.57 -6.69
C LEU A 20 13.64 -8.35 -6.15
N VAL A 21 14.29 -9.41 -5.68
CA VAL A 21 15.61 -9.32 -5.06
C VAL A 21 16.56 -10.31 -5.69
N LEU A 22 17.83 -9.94 -5.77
CA LEU A 22 18.93 -10.85 -5.99
C LEU A 22 19.26 -11.51 -4.66
N ALA A 23 19.26 -12.84 -4.60
CA ALA A 23 19.61 -13.58 -3.41
C ALA A 23 20.56 -14.75 -3.73
N ALA A 24 21.46 -15.06 -2.81
CA ALA A 24 22.43 -16.15 -2.96
C ALA A 24 22.57 -16.94 -1.65
N PRO A 25 23.11 -18.17 -1.68
CA PRO A 25 23.36 -18.95 -0.47
C PRO A 25 24.17 -18.19 0.57
N GLU A 26 23.72 -18.20 1.83
CA GLU A 26 24.40 -17.53 2.96
C GLU A 26 25.86 -17.99 3.14
N ASP A 27 26.12 -19.26 2.83
CA ASP A 27 27.45 -19.90 2.94
C ASP A 27 28.17 -20.00 1.58
N GLY A 28 27.70 -19.28 0.55
CA GLY A 28 28.21 -19.34 -0.83
C GLY A 28 29.28 -18.30 -1.18
N ASP A 29 29.71 -18.31 -2.44
CA ASP A 29 30.78 -17.43 -2.98
C ASP A 29 30.27 -16.12 -3.60
N VAL A 30 28.96 -15.82 -3.48
CA VAL A 30 28.33 -14.59 -4.00
C VAL A 30 27.97 -13.71 -2.80
N ALA A 31 28.75 -12.65 -2.57
CA ALA A 31 28.50 -11.69 -1.49
C ALA A 31 28.16 -10.29 -2.01
N ALA A 32 28.47 -10.01 -3.28
CA ALA A 32 28.14 -8.78 -3.97
C ALA A 32 27.69 -9.07 -5.42
N VAL A 33 27.09 -8.09 -6.06
CA VAL A 33 26.55 -8.21 -7.43
C VAL A 33 27.66 -8.53 -8.44
N GLU A 34 28.85 -7.96 -8.23
CA GLU A 34 30.03 -8.15 -9.08
C GLU A 34 30.52 -9.61 -9.07
N ASP A 35 30.23 -10.35 -8.00
CA ASP A 35 30.62 -11.75 -7.89
C ASP A 35 29.81 -12.63 -8.86
N LEU A 36 28.76 -12.14 -9.50
CA LEU A 36 27.98 -12.89 -10.49
C LEU A 36 28.66 -13.00 -11.86
N ALA A 37 29.80 -12.31 -12.09
CA ALA A 37 30.47 -12.33 -13.39
C ALA A 37 30.84 -13.77 -13.82
N GLY A 38 30.26 -14.23 -14.93
CA GLY A 38 30.43 -15.58 -15.46
C GLY A 38 29.73 -16.69 -14.65
N ARG A 39 28.83 -16.33 -13.75
CA ARG A 39 28.01 -17.26 -12.94
C ARG A 39 26.60 -17.36 -13.49
N THR A 40 25.81 -18.28 -12.92
CA THR A 40 24.43 -18.54 -13.33
C THR A 40 23.43 -17.96 -12.33
N VAL A 41 22.42 -17.23 -12.83
CA VAL A 41 21.28 -16.71 -12.06
C VAL A 41 20.00 -17.39 -12.51
N ALA A 42 19.30 -18.06 -11.59
CA ALA A 42 17.98 -18.64 -11.86
C ALA A 42 16.85 -17.65 -11.54
N THR A 43 15.83 -17.60 -12.39
CA THR A 43 14.70 -16.67 -12.19
C THR A 43 13.45 -17.09 -12.99
N GLU A 44 12.27 -16.69 -12.51
CA GLU A 44 11.03 -16.72 -13.29
C GLU A 44 10.84 -15.42 -14.11
N PHE A 45 11.72 -14.42 -13.93
CA PHE A 45 11.62 -13.07 -14.51
C PHE A 45 12.81 -12.73 -15.41
N PRO A 46 13.08 -13.51 -16.47
CA PRO A 46 14.34 -13.45 -17.20
C PRO A 46 14.61 -12.11 -17.90
N ASN A 47 13.58 -11.37 -18.30
CA ASN A 47 13.78 -10.05 -18.93
C ASN A 47 14.20 -9.01 -17.88
N VAL A 48 13.48 -8.92 -16.75
CA VAL A 48 13.80 -8.00 -15.64
C VAL A 48 15.19 -8.29 -15.09
N THR A 49 15.56 -9.57 -14.95
CA THR A 49 16.88 -9.98 -14.47
C THR A 49 17.99 -9.58 -15.44
N ARG A 50 17.79 -9.73 -16.76
CA ARG A 50 18.78 -9.27 -17.76
C ARG A 50 18.93 -7.75 -17.75
N ASP A 51 17.81 -7.02 -17.73
CA ASP A 51 17.82 -5.56 -17.68
C ASP A 51 18.54 -5.05 -16.42
N TYR A 52 18.34 -5.73 -15.29
CA TYR A 52 19.06 -5.43 -14.05
C TYR A 52 20.56 -5.68 -14.17
N LEU A 53 20.97 -6.85 -14.69
CA LEU A 53 22.38 -7.22 -14.90
C LEU A 53 23.09 -6.25 -15.86
N ASP A 54 22.43 -5.87 -16.95
CA ASP A 54 22.91 -4.88 -17.90
C ASP A 54 23.08 -3.50 -17.23
N ARG A 55 22.12 -3.09 -16.39
CA ARG A 55 22.14 -1.81 -15.66
C ARG A 55 23.29 -1.74 -14.65
N VAL A 56 23.61 -2.84 -13.99
CA VAL A 56 24.73 -2.93 -13.02
C VAL A 56 26.05 -3.31 -13.69
N GLY A 57 26.05 -3.63 -14.99
CA GLY A 57 27.24 -3.91 -15.79
C GLY A 57 27.90 -5.26 -15.50
N VAL A 58 27.11 -6.28 -15.13
CA VAL A 58 27.59 -7.62 -14.80
C VAL A 58 27.09 -8.64 -15.81
N ASP A 59 28.01 -9.41 -16.39
CA ASP A 59 27.71 -10.47 -17.36
C ASP A 59 27.52 -11.81 -16.64
N ALA A 60 26.30 -12.33 -16.62
CA ALA A 60 25.93 -13.59 -15.97
C ALA A 60 24.90 -14.37 -16.81
N ASP A 61 24.96 -15.70 -16.75
CA ASP A 61 24.03 -16.57 -17.47
C ASP A 61 22.67 -16.60 -16.76
N VAL A 62 21.61 -16.16 -17.45
CA VAL A 62 20.25 -16.18 -16.90
C VAL A 62 19.51 -17.45 -17.31
N VAL A 63 19.21 -18.31 -16.34
CA VAL A 63 18.42 -19.54 -16.52
C VAL A 63 16.99 -19.30 -16.08
N THR A 64 16.04 -19.56 -16.97
CA THR A 64 14.61 -19.46 -16.66
C THR A 64 14.12 -20.74 -16.02
N VAL A 65 13.42 -20.62 -14.89
CA VAL A 65 12.81 -21.74 -14.17
C VAL A 65 11.30 -21.53 -14.03
N THR A 66 10.58 -22.59 -13.66
CA THR A 66 9.13 -22.54 -13.42
C THR A 66 8.86 -23.07 -12.02
N GLY A 67 8.77 -22.16 -11.06
CA GLY A 67 8.61 -22.43 -9.63
C GLY A 67 9.84 -23.05 -8.95
N ALA A 68 9.79 -23.03 -7.61
CA ALA A 68 10.85 -23.53 -6.72
C ALA A 68 12.23 -22.90 -7.01
N THR A 69 12.24 -21.63 -7.44
CA THR A 69 13.45 -20.86 -7.73
C THR A 69 14.42 -20.87 -6.55
N GLU A 70 13.89 -20.80 -5.33
CA GLU A 70 14.64 -20.83 -4.08
C GLU A 70 15.43 -22.13 -3.82
N LEU A 71 15.11 -23.23 -4.51
CA LEU A 71 15.84 -24.50 -4.38
C LEU A 71 17.00 -24.62 -5.37
N THR A 72 17.03 -23.79 -6.40
CA THR A 72 17.96 -23.93 -7.53
C THR A 72 19.44 -23.85 -7.13
N PRO A 73 19.85 -23.06 -6.12
CA PRO A 73 21.23 -23.10 -5.64
C PRO A 73 21.58 -24.36 -4.86
N HIS A 74 20.61 -24.99 -4.18
CA HIS A 74 20.85 -26.22 -3.39
C HIS A 74 21.01 -27.47 -4.24
N VAL A 75 20.64 -27.40 -5.52
CA VAL A 75 20.77 -28.49 -6.49
C VAL A 75 21.85 -28.19 -7.54
N ASP A 76 22.72 -27.22 -7.26
CA ASP A 76 23.83 -26.79 -8.13
C ASP A 76 23.39 -26.40 -9.55
N MET A 77 22.17 -25.86 -9.70
CA MET A 77 21.66 -25.41 -11.00
C MET A 77 21.96 -23.93 -11.26
N ALA A 78 22.12 -23.12 -10.21
CA ALA A 78 22.46 -21.71 -10.29
C ALA A 78 23.26 -21.27 -9.06
N ASP A 79 24.07 -20.22 -9.20
CA ASP A 79 24.87 -19.66 -8.11
C ASP A 79 24.07 -18.65 -7.28
N ALA A 80 23.08 -18.01 -7.90
CA ALA A 80 22.17 -17.06 -7.28
C ALA A 80 20.77 -17.12 -7.92
N ILE A 81 19.82 -16.41 -7.33
CA ILE A 81 18.46 -16.29 -7.83
C ILE A 81 18.01 -14.84 -7.90
N VAL A 82 17.10 -14.55 -8.82
CA VAL A 82 16.27 -13.35 -8.76
C VAL A 82 14.82 -13.77 -8.60
N ASP A 83 14.22 -13.43 -7.47
CA ASP A 83 12.88 -13.87 -7.09
C ASP A 83 12.11 -12.82 -6.26
N ILE A 84 10.79 -12.98 -6.17
CA ILE A 84 9.91 -12.09 -5.42
C ILE A 84 9.98 -12.41 -3.93
N THR A 85 10.10 -11.38 -3.10
CA THR A 85 9.98 -11.47 -1.66
C THR A 85 9.06 -10.38 -1.11
N SER A 86 8.28 -10.73 -0.08
CA SER A 86 7.50 -9.76 0.72
C SER A 86 8.00 -9.71 2.17
N THR A 87 8.08 -10.85 2.85
CA THR A 87 8.50 -10.94 4.26
C THR A 87 9.93 -11.48 4.45
N GLY A 88 10.56 -11.98 3.37
CA GLY A 88 11.87 -12.66 3.46
C GLY A 88 11.83 -14.09 4.01
N THR A 89 10.68 -14.58 4.46
CA THR A 89 10.58 -15.92 5.10
C THR A 89 11.03 -17.05 4.17
N THR A 90 10.65 -17.02 2.89
CA THR A 90 11.04 -18.04 1.91
C THR A 90 12.55 -18.12 1.73
N LEU A 91 13.21 -16.97 1.56
CA LEU A 91 14.67 -16.89 1.43
C LEU A 91 15.37 -17.45 2.67
N LYS A 92 14.90 -17.04 3.86
CA LYS A 92 15.46 -17.49 5.14
C LYS A 92 15.33 -19.00 5.35
N VAL A 93 14.18 -19.60 5.03
CA VAL A 93 13.97 -21.05 5.14
C VAL A 93 14.94 -21.82 4.24
N ASN A 94 15.32 -21.22 3.11
CA ASN A 94 16.25 -21.79 2.15
C ASN A 94 17.69 -21.28 2.34
N ARG A 95 18.02 -20.61 3.45
CA ARG A 95 19.37 -20.09 3.75
C ARG A 95 19.93 -19.23 2.60
N LEU A 96 19.10 -18.34 2.08
CA LEU A 96 19.48 -17.36 1.07
C LEU A 96 19.54 -15.97 1.70
N ALA A 97 20.63 -15.26 1.45
CA ALA A 97 20.80 -13.86 1.81
C ALA A 97 20.43 -12.96 0.62
N VAL A 98 19.75 -11.85 0.89
CA VAL A 98 19.53 -10.79 -0.11
C VAL A 98 20.86 -10.07 -0.34
N ILE A 99 21.26 -10.01 -1.60
CA ILE A 99 22.47 -9.33 -2.07
C ILE A 99 22.14 -7.92 -2.56
N ASP A 100 21.06 -7.78 -3.33
CA ASP A 100 20.60 -6.48 -3.83
C ASP A 100 19.09 -6.45 -4.12
N ASP A 101 18.53 -5.24 -4.12
CA ASP A 101 17.16 -4.97 -4.54
C ASP A 101 17.12 -4.76 -6.06
N VAL A 102 16.38 -5.60 -6.78
CA VAL A 102 16.31 -5.56 -8.25
C VAL A 102 15.23 -4.59 -8.72
N LEU A 103 14.04 -4.67 -8.12
CA LEU A 103 12.85 -3.92 -8.49
C LEU A 103 11.84 -3.84 -7.33
N ASP A 104 11.31 -2.65 -7.07
CA ASP A 104 10.10 -2.48 -6.25
C ASP A 104 8.85 -2.71 -7.10
N SER A 105 7.86 -3.43 -6.55
CA SER A 105 6.61 -3.76 -7.24
C SER A 105 5.40 -3.51 -6.34
N SER A 106 4.32 -2.99 -6.94
CA SER A 106 3.02 -2.81 -6.31
C SER A 106 1.89 -3.10 -7.31
N VAL A 107 0.67 -3.26 -6.81
CA VAL A 107 -0.50 -3.40 -7.70
C VAL A 107 -0.93 -2.02 -8.18
N ARG A 108 -1.03 -1.86 -9.50
CA ARG A 108 -1.41 -0.60 -10.15
C ARG A 108 -2.47 -0.83 -11.22
N LEU A 109 -3.29 0.18 -11.47
CA LEU A 109 -4.28 0.22 -12.54
C LEU A 109 -3.67 0.86 -13.78
N PHE A 110 -3.65 0.12 -14.89
CA PHE A 110 -3.17 0.60 -16.18
C PHE A 110 -4.30 0.62 -17.21
N ALA A 111 -4.22 1.54 -18.16
CA ALA A 111 -5.06 1.56 -19.36
C ALA A 111 -4.20 1.59 -20.62
N ARG A 112 -4.80 1.15 -21.74
CA ARG A 112 -4.19 1.40 -23.05
C ARG A 112 -4.41 2.86 -23.44
N PRO A 113 -3.45 3.50 -24.16
CA PRO A 113 -3.56 4.90 -24.55
C PRO A 113 -4.78 5.20 -25.43
N ASP A 114 -5.26 4.23 -26.21
CA ASP A 114 -6.41 4.40 -27.12
C ASP A 114 -7.77 4.53 -26.41
N VAL A 115 -7.84 4.18 -25.12
CA VAL A 115 -9.08 4.18 -24.34
C VAL A 115 -8.99 4.99 -23.04
N VAL A 116 -7.87 5.68 -22.79
CA VAL A 116 -7.65 6.39 -21.52
C VAL A 116 -8.72 7.46 -21.25
N ASP A 117 -9.21 8.12 -22.30
CA ASP A 117 -10.25 9.15 -22.23
C ASP A 117 -11.69 8.56 -22.34
N ASP A 118 -11.85 7.24 -22.32
CA ASP A 118 -13.18 6.62 -22.35
C ASP A 118 -13.91 6.89 -21.01
N PRO A 119 -15.16 7.41 -21.03
CA PRO A 119 -15.93 7.65 -19.81
C PRO A 119 -16.07 6.42 -18.90
N LYS A 120 -15.97 5.21 -19.46
CA LYS A 120 -15.99 3.98 -18.68
C LYS A 120 -14.71 3.75 -17.89
N VAL A 121 -13.55 4.15 -18.43
CA VAL A 121 -12.27 4.11 -17.72
C VAL A 121 -12.30 5.10 -16.57
N GLU A 122 -12.79 6.33 -16.81
CA GLU A 122 -12.98 7.33 -15.76
C GLU A 122 -13.90 6.81 -14.63
N GLN A 123 -15.04 6.19 -14.96
CA GLN A 123 -15.93 5.58 -13.96
C GLN A 123 -15.24 4.50 -13.11
N VAL A 124 -14.37 3.69 -13.72
CA VAL A 124 -13.62 2.66 -13.00
C VAL A 124 -12.56 3.30 -12.11
N LEU A 125 -11.84 4.30 -12.63
CA LEU A 125 -10.84 5.06 -11.88
C LEU A 125 -11.45 5.70 -10.63
N THR A 126 -12.54 6.47 -10.78
CA THR A 126 -13.27 7.07 -9.66
C THR A 126 -13.75 6.01 -8.66
N ALA A 127 -14.16 4.83 -9.12
CA ALA A 127 -14.58 3.76 -8.22
C ALA A 127 -13.43 3.24 -7.36
N PHE A 128 -12.22 3.05 -7.92
CA PHE A 128 -11.04 2.64 -7.16
C PHE A 128 -10.56 3.75 -6.22
N GLU A 129 -10.43 4.98 -6.73
CA GLU A 129 -10.03 6.14 -5.92
C GLU A 129 -10.96 6.32 -4.73
N SER A 130 -12.27 6.11 -4.90
CA SER A 130 -13.22 6.26 -3.80
C SER A 130 -13.02 5.27 -2.65
N VAL A 131 -12.52 4.06 -2.96
CA VAL A 131 -12.20 3.05 -1.96
C VAL A 131 -10.88 3.40 -1.27
N LEU A 132 -9.88 3.83 -2.04
CA LEU A 132 -8.58 4.23 -1.50
C LEU A 132 -8.70 5.46 -0.59
N ALA A 133 -9.51 6.45 -0.96
CA ALA A 133 -9.77 7.63 -0.15
C ALA A 133 -10.49 7.31 1.18
N ALA A 134 -11.29 6.24 1.20
CA ALA A 134 -11.96 5.75 2.39
C ALA A 134 -11.08 4.84 3.27
N ASP A 135 -10.00 4.27 2.71
CA ASP A 135 -9.11 3.39 3.43
C ASP A 135 -8.47 4.11 4.63
N GLY A 136 -8.42 3.42 5.78
CA GLY A 136 -7.95 4.00 7.04
C GLY A 136 -8.77 5.18 7.57
N ARG A 137 -9.97 5.46 7.03
CA ARG A 137 -10.87 6.51 7.55
C ARG A 137 -12.02 5.94 8.36
N ARG A 138 -12.45 6.67 9.39
CA ARG A 138 -13.63 6.35 10.19
C ARG A 138 -14.54 7.55 10.31
N TYR A 139 -15.83 7.30 10.30
CA TYR A 139 -16.84 8.32 10.54
C TYR A 139 -17.21 8.34 12.02
N LEU A 140 -17.16 9.53 12.61
CA LEU A 140 -17.60 9.80 13.96
C LEU A 140 -18.89 10.61 13.94
N MET A 141 -19.85 10.17 14.75
CA MET A 141 -21.06 10.92 15.08
C MET A 141 -21.14 11.03 16.59
N MET A 142 -21.42 12.21 17.13
CA MET A 142 -21.51 12.43 18.56
C MET A 142 -22.47 13.56 18.91
N ASN A 143 -22.87 13.61 20.18
CA ASN A 143 -23.48 14.80 20.76
C ASN A 143 -22.43 15.59 21.53
N ALA A 144 -22.36 16.90 21.33
CA ALA A 144 -21.48 17.80 22.07
C ALA A 144 -22.25 18.98 22.67
N PRO A 145 -21.82 19.53 23.81
CA PRO A 145 -22.38 20.77 24.35
C PRO A 145 -22.16 21.92 23.37
N LYS A 146 -23.21 22.69 23.09
CA LYS A 146 -23.16 23.79 22.09
C LYS A 146 -22.15 24.88 22.47
N ASP A 147 -21.95 25.11 23.76
CA ASP A 147 -20.98 26.06 24.33
C ASP A 147 -19.52 25.56 24.26
N ARG A 148 -19.31 24.29 23.93
CA ARG A 148 -17.99 23.63 23.81
C ARG A 148 -17.63 23.28 22.37
N LEU A 149 -18.37 23.81 21.40
CA LEU A 149 -18.19 23.46 20.00
C LEU A 149 -16.81 23.83 19.46
N ASP A 150 -16.22 24.93 19.91
CA ASP A 150 -14.89 25.34 19.47
C ASP A 150 -13.81 24.38 20.01
N ASP A 151 -13.92 23.95 21.27
CA ASP A 151 -13.06 22.89 21.85
C ASP A 151 -13.16 21.58 21.04
N VAL A 152 -14.36 21.23 20.53
CA VAL A 152 -14.57 20.05 19.69
C VAL A 152 -13.95 20.19 18.29
N LYS A 153 -14.00 21.39 17.70
CA LYS A 153 -13.37 21.66 16.39
C LYS A 153 -11.85 21.59 16.44
N ASP A 154 -11.26 21.95 17.57
CA ASP A 154 -9.81 21.84 17.78
C ASP A 154 -9.34 20.37 17.80
N VAL A 155 -10.18 19.47 18.34
CA VAL A 155 -9.92 18.03 18.35
C VAL A 155 -10.13 17.38 16.98
N ILE A 156 -11.17 17.80 16.23
CA ILE A 156 -11.44 17.24 14.90
C ILE A 156 -11.57 18.34 13.84
N PRO A 157 -10.46 18.71 13.18
CA PRO A 157 -10.51 19.67 12.08
C PRO A 157 -11.17 19.10 10.81
N GLY A 158 -11.23 17.76 10.65
CA GLY A 158 -11.85 17.07 9.51
C GLY A 158 -11.26 17.45 8.14
N LEU A 159 -11.84 16.88 7.06
CA LEU A 159 -11.45 17.22 5.67
C LEU A 159 -11.98 18.59 5.21
N GLY A 160 -13.02 19.11 5.88
CA GLY A 160 -13.62 20.42 5.61
C GLY A 160 -14.25 21.05 6.86
N GLY A 161 -13.82 20.65 8.05
CA GLY A 161 -14.49 20.94 9.32
C GLY A 161 -15.55 19.90 9.70
N PRO A 162 -15.93 19.81 10.99
CA PRO A 162 -17.04 18.98 11.40
C PRO A 162 -18.37 19.58 10.95
N THR A 163 -19.30 18.71 10.54
CA THR A 163 -20.70 19.12 10.32
C THR A 163 -21.41 19.23 11.67
N VAL A 164 -22.16 20.31 11.88
CA VAL A 164 -22.85 20.59 13.13
C VAL A 164 -24.35 20.76 12.87
N MET A 165 -25.16 19.99 13.59
CA MET A 165 -26.63 20.04 13.51
C MET A 165 -27.22 20.30 14.89
N ASP A 166 -28.25 21.14 14.97
CA ASP A 166 -28.97 21.37 16.22
C ASP A 166 -29.79 20.10 16.58
N VAL A 167 -29.71 19.70 17.86
CA VAL A 167 -30.55 18.64 18.42
C VAL A 167 -31.68 19.29 19.21
N GLU A 168 -32.85 18.64 19.22
CA GLU A 168 -34.00 19.12 20.02
C GLU A 168 -33.58 19.21 21.49
N ALA A 169 -33.78 20.40 22.08
CA ALA A 169 -33.33 20.66 23.44
C ALA A 169 -34.08 19.77 24.44
N ASP A 170 -33.34 19.23 25.40
CA ASP A 170 -33.98 18.62 26.57
C ASP A 170 -34.71 19.70 27.39
N GLU A 171 -35.63 19.28 28.26
CA GLU A 171 -36.42 20.19 29.11
C GLU A 171 -35.54 21.04 30.07
N ASN A 172 -34.23 20.75 30.16
CA ASN A 172 -33.27 21.40 31.07
C ASN A 172 -32.49 22.55 30.43
N GLY A 173 -32.65 22.83 29.13
CA GLY A 173 -32.08 24.01 28.47
C GLY A 173 -30.57 23.95 28.20
N ASN A 174 -29.92 22.81 28.42
CA ASN A 174 -28.54 22.59 27.99
C ASN A 174 -28.55 22.14 26.52
N GLY A 175 -28.31 23.09 25.62
CA GLY A 175 -28.29 22.83 24.18
C GLY A 175 -27.16 21.89 23.80
N MET A 176 -27.51 20.73 23.25
CA MET A 176 -26.57 19.81 22.59
C MET A 176 -26.64 20.01 21.07
N VAL A 177 -25.54 19.72 20.41
CA VAL A 177 -25.45 19.65 18.95
C VAL A 177 -24.94 18.28 18.53
N ALA A 178 -25.41 17.78 17.40
CA ALA A 178 -24.86 16.61 16.77
C ALA A 178 -23.67 17.04 15.90
N VAL A 179 -22.52 16.42 16.14
CA VAL A 179 -21.26 16.71 15.45
C VAL A 179 -20.83 15.46 14.68
N HIS A 180 -20.57 15.66 13.39
CA HIS A 180 -20.22 14.59 12.47
C HIS A 180 -18.87 14.91 11.83
N ALA A 181 -17.95 13.96 11.83
CA ALA A 181 -16.60 14.16 11.30
C ALA A 181 -15.97 12.87 10.77
N VAL A 182 -14.95 13.02 9.92
CA VAL A 182 -14.11 11.92 9.44
C VAL A 182 -12.73 12.03 10.11
N VAL A 183 -12.24 10.92 10.63
CA VAL A 183 -10.93 10.83 11.32
C VAL A 183 -10.11 9.68 10.75
N ASP A 184 -8.81 9.69 11.02
CA ASP A 184 -7.94 8.55 10.76
C ASP A 184 -8.25 7.42 11.74
N GLU A 185 -8.33 6.18 11.25
CA GLU A 185 -8.59 4.99 12.07
C GLU A 185 -7.58 4.83 13.20
N ARG A 186 -6.32 5.21 12.97
CA ARG A 186 -5.22 5.10 13.94
C ARG A 186 -5.45 6.00 15.16
N ASP A 187 -6.15 7.11 14.96
CA ASP A 187 -6.34 8.16 15.97
C ASP A 187 -7.72 8.08 16.64
N VAL A 188 -8.59 7.15 16.22
CA VAL A 188 -9.99 7.06 16.68
C VAL A 188 -10.11 7.05 18.20
N PHE A 189 -9.35 6.21 18.89
CA PHE A 189 -9.48 6.06 20.35
C PHE A 189 -8.90 7.25 21.13
N GLU A 190 -7.83 7.86 20.62
CA GLU A 190 -7.28 9.10 21.17
C GLU A 190 -8.30 10.23 21.01
N THR A 191 -8.80 10.42 19.79
CA THR A 191 -9.85 11.39 19.47
C THR A 191 -11.09 11.22 20.35
N ILE A 192 -11.60 9.99 20.52
CA ILE A 192 -12.76 9.71 21.39
C ILE A 192 -12.49 10.13 22.84
N SER A 193 -11.27 9.93 23.32
CA SER A 193 -10.89 10.27 24.70
C SER A 193 -10.84 11.79 24.90
N GLU A 194 -10.26 12.52 23.95
CA GLU A 194 -10.23 13.98 23.95
C GLU A 194 -11.63 14.59 23.85
N LEU A 195 -12.46 14.08 22.93
CA LEU A 195 -13.86 14.48 22.79
C LEU A 195 -14.68 14.28 24.07
N ARG A 196 -14.49 13.14 24.76
CA ARG A 196 -15.15 12.90 26.05
C ARG A 196 -14.72 13.92 27.11
N SER A 197 -13.46 14.36 27.10
CA SER A 197 -12.95 15.33 28.06
C SER A 197 -13.59 16.72 27.90
N VAL A 198 -14.02 17.07 26.68
CA VAL A 198 -14.73 18.32 26.37
C VAL A 198 -16.26 18.17 26.42
N GLY A 199 -16.75 17.02 26.89
CA GLY A 199 -18.18 16.80 27.17
C GLY A 199 -18.96 16.08 26.06
N ALA A 200 -18.29 15.55 25.03
CA ALA A 200 -18.96 14.77 24.01
C ALA A 200 -19.51 13.45 24.56
N THR A 201 -20.70 13.06 24.11
CA THR A 201 -21.43 11.86 24.52
C THR A 201 -22.07 11.18 23.31
N GLY A 202 -22.51 9.92 23.46
CA GLY A 202 -23.17 9.20 22.39
C GLY A 202 -22.32 9.02 21.13
N ILE A 203 -20.99 8.88 21.30
CA ILE A 203 -20.06 8.76 20.18
C ILE A 203 -20.25 7.41 19.48
N LEU A 204 -20.58 7.45 18.20
CA LEU A 204 -20.67 6.32 17.29
C LEU A 204 -19.49 6.37 16.32
N VAL A 205 -18.93 5.20 16.02
CA VAL A 205 -17.87 5.01 15.03
C VAL A 205 -18.40 4.08 13.96
N THR A 206 -18.33 4.51 12.69
CA THR A 206 -18.72 3.67 11.56
C THR A 206 -17.64 3.65 10.48
N GLU A 207 -17.56 2.54 9.77
CA GLU A 207 -16.70 2.41 8.60
C GLU A 207 -17.23 3.27 7.45
N ILE A 208 -16.31 3.74 6.61
CA ILE A 208 -16.62 4.43 5.37
C ILE A 208 -16.22 3.47 4.26
N GLU A 209 -17.18 3.01 3.46
CA GLU A 209 -16.87 2.08 2.35
C GLU A 209 -16.26 2.82 1.15
N ARG A 210 -16.71 4.06 0.92
CA ARG A 210 -16.28 4.91 -0.19
C ARG A 210 -16.34 6.38 0.20
N LEU A 211 -15.35 7.14 -0.23
CA LEU A 211 -15.25 8.58 -0.08
C LEU A 211 -14.97 9.18 -1.45
N VAL A 212 -15.83 10.06 -1.95
CA VAL A 212 -15.66 10.71 -3.26
C VAL A 212 -15.40 12.19 -3.03
N GLU A 213 -14.33 12.72 -3.61
CA GLU A 213 -13.90 14.12 -3.54
C GLU A 213 -14.11 14.86 -4.87
#